data_AF-A0A1Z9JHL9-F1
#
_entry.id   AF-A0A1Z9JHL9-F1
#
_cell.length_a   1.000
_cell.length_b   1.000
_cell.length_c   1.000
_cell.angle_alpha   90.00
_cell.angle_beta   90.00
_cell.angle_gamma   90.00
#
_symmetry.space_group_name_H-M   'P 1'
#
loop_
_entity.id
_entity.type
_entity.pdbx_description
1 polymer ?
#
loop_
_entity_poly.entity_id
_entity_poly.type
_entity_poly.pdbx_seq_one_letter_code
_entity_poly.pdbx_strand_id
1 'polypeptide(L)'
;MSADERKERLLPEAYRLQAPASPNQAAAAEGFAVDPAQLSLPPVNGPLVVETAGGLLVPLRDDYLQIQQIQQWQLPVLLVARSGLGTLNHTLLSLEALERRQIPVLGLILNGSRHPANAHTLSTMSGTTVLSEIEPQQSLDQQALSRLWTCSGLAEQLPAALEARA
;
A
#
# COMPACT_ATOMS: atom_id res chain seq x y z
N MET A 1 10.47 13.46 -16.77
CA MET A 1 9.61 12.45 -17.41
C MET A 1 8.76 13.15 -18.45
N SER A 2 8.76 12.66 -19.68
CA SER A 2 7.91 13.22 -20.75
C SER A 2 6.43 12.93 -20.47
N ALA A 3 5.52 13.65 -21.16
CA ALA A 3 4.09 13.39 -21.04
C ALA A 3 3.71 11.97 -21.52
N ASP A 4 4.45 11.44 -22.49
CA ASP A 4 4.22 10.12 -23.08
C ASP A 4 4.70 9.00 -22.15
N GLU A 5 5.88 9.15 -21.54
CA GLU A 5 6.37 8.23 -20.49
C GLU A 5 5.40 8.17 -19.30
N ARG A 6 4.73 9.28 -18.99
CA ARG A 6 3.75 9.33 -17.90
C ARG A 6 2.48 8.56 -18.24
N LYS A 7 2.00 8.63 -19.49
CA LYS A 7 0.84 7.88 -19.96
C LYS A 7 1.10 6.38 -20.03
N GLU A 8 2.32 5.98 -20.33
CA GLU A 8 2.70 4.55 -20.34
C GLU A 8 2.82 3.96 -18.93
N ARG A 9 3.14 4.78 -17.92
CA ARG A 9 3.36 4.33 -16.53
C ARG A 9 2.17 4.52 -15.59
N LEU A 10 1.26 5.44 -15.89
CA LEU A 10 0.08 5.72 -15.07
C LEU A 10 -1.18 5.31 -15.85
N LEU A 11 -1.88 4.32 -15.30
CA LEU A 11 -3.15 3.87 -15.84
C LEU A 11 -4.27 4.82 -15.39
N PRO A 12 -5.33 4.98 -16.20
CA PRO A 12 -6.47 5.81 -15.82
C PRO A 12 -7.14 5.24 -14.57
N GLU A 13 -7.48 6.12 -13.62
CA GLU A 13 -8.27 5.72 -12.46
C GLU A 13 -9.72 5.37 -12.84
N ALA A 14 -10.31 4.39 -12.18
CA ALA A 14 -11.73 4.05 -12.35
C ALA A 14 -12.64 5.16 -11.79
N TYR A 15 -12.20 5.81 -10.72
CA TYR A 15 -12.91 6.92 -10.07
C TYR A 15 -11.92 8.00 -9.65
N ARG A 16 -12.28 9.26 -9.90
CA ARG A 16 -11.57 10.44 -9.40
C ARG A 16 -12.53 11.33 -8.64
N LEU A 17 -12.37 11.37 -7.32
CA LEU A 17 -13.18 12.17 -6.39
C LEU A 17 -12.46 13.47 -6.05
N GLN A 18 -13.22 14.55 -5.84
CA GLN A 18 -12.72 15.87 -5.49
C GLN A 18 -12.69 16.11 -3.98
N ALA A 19 -13.63 15.55 -3.23
CA ALA A 19 -13.71 15.79 -1.80
C ALA A 19 -12.56 15.11 -1.02
N PRO A 20 -11.86 15.82 -0.12
CA PRO A 20 -10.78 15.25 0.69
C PRO A 20 -11.36 14.48 1.89
N ALA A 21 -12.06 13.38 1.61
CA ALA A 21 -12.75 12.55 2.59
C ALA A 21 -12.52 11.05 2.31
N SER A 22 -13.07 10.15 3.14
CA SER A 22 -13.07 8.73 2.80
C SER A 22 -13.84 8.49 1.50
N PRO A 23 -13.51 7.45 0.71
CA PRO A 23 -14.11 7.26 -0.60
C PRO A 23 -15.64 7.21 -0.58
N ASN A 24 -16.25 6.56 0.42
CA ASN A 24 -17.71 6.55 0.56
C ASN A 24 -18.31 7.96 0.80
N GLN A 25 -17.67 8.79 1.64
CA GLN A 25 -18.11 10.15 1.93
C GLN A 25 -17.93 11.07 0.71
N ALA A 26 -16.80 10.94 0.03
CA ALA A 26 -16.51 11.73 -1.15
C ALA A 26 -17.44 11.39 -2.32
N ALA A 27 -17.68 10.10 -2.59
CA ALA A 27 -18.64 9.67 -3.61
C ALA A 27 -20.07 10.13 -3.28
N ALA A 28 -20.50 9.99 -2.01
CA ALA A 28 -21.82 10.45 -1.58
C ALA A 28 -22.00 11.97 -1.73
N ALA A 29 -20.97 12.76 -1.42
CA ALA A 29 -21.00 14.21 -1.62
C ALA A 29 -21.09 14.61 -3.10
N GLU A 30 -20.62 13.76 -4.01
CA GLU A 30 -20.68 13.93 -5.46
C GLU A 30 -21.90 13.25 -6.11
N GLY A 31 -22.79 12.66 -5.30
CA GLY A 31 -24.06 12.09 -5.76
C GLY A 31 -23.95 10.70 -6.39
N PHE A 32 -22.89 9.94 -6.12
CA PHE A 32 -22.75 8.57 -6.59
C PHE A 32 -22.17 7.62 -5.54
N ALA A 33 -22.13 6.33 -5.85
CA ALA A 33 -21.48 5.31 -5.03
C ALA A 33 -20.45 4.56 -5.88
N VAL A 34 -19.31 4.21 -5.27
CA VAL A 34 -18.30 3.35 -5.91
C VAL A 34 -18.90 1.97 -6.16
N ASP A 35 -18.81 1.47 -7.39
CA ASP A 35 -19.18 0.09 -7.73
C ASP A 35 -17.91 -0.79 -7.70
N PRO A 36 -17.81 -1.75 -6.76
CA PRO A 36 -16.67 -2.66 -6.69
C PRO A 36 -16.38 -3.40 -8.00
N ALA A 37 -17.40 -3.67 -8.83
CA ALA A 37 -17.22 -4.34 -10.11
C ALA A 37 -16.39 -3.51 -11.12
N GLN A 38 -16.42 -2.18 -11.00
CA GLN A 38 -15.64 -1.26 -11.83
C GLN A 38 -14.18 -1.11 -11.36
N LEU A 39 -13.81 -1.71 -10.22
CA LEU A 39 -12.45 -1.70 -9.69
C LEU A 39 -11.60 -2.89 -10.17
N SER A 40 -12.01 -3.54 -11.26
CA SER A 40 -11.24 -4.61 -11.88
C SER A 40 -9.89 -4.08 -12.37
N LEU A 41 -8.81 -4.83 -12.13
CA LEU A 41 -7.47 -4.41 -12.55
C LEU A 41 -7.33 -4.55 -14.06
N PRO A 42 -6.83 -3.52 -14.77
CA PRO A 42 -6.61 -3.61 -16.21
C PRO A 42 -5.48 -4.59 -16.53
N PRO A 43 -5.53 -5.27 -17.68
CA PRO A 43 -4.41 -6.07 -18.15
C PRO A 43 -3.21 -5.16 -18.41
N VAL A 44 -2.03 -5.55 -17.92
CA VAL A 44 -0.78 -4.83 -18.17
C VAL A 44 0.32 -5.80 -18.58
N ASN A 45 1.25 -5.31 -19.41
CA ASN A 45 2.49 -6.01 -19.72
C ASN A 45 3.56 -5.54 -18.73
N GLY A 46 3.79 -6.30 -17.66
CA GLY A 46 4.81 -6.00 -16.65
C GLY A 46 4.23 -5.83 -15.23
N PRO A 47 5.01 -5.28 -14.29
CA PRO A 47 4.58 -5.13 -12.90
C PRO A 47 3.49 -4.06 -12.76
N LEU A 48 2.45 -4.37 -11.98
CA LEU A 48 1.41 -3.44 -11.57
C LEU A 48 1.55 -3.10 -10.09
N VAL A 49 1.63 -1.80 -9.77
CA VAL A 49 1.52 -1.31 -8.40
C VAL A 49 0.15 -0.68 -8.23
N VAL A 50 -0.61 -1.18 -7.26
CA VAL A 50 -1.93 -0.65 -6.92
C VAL A 50 -1.84 0.03 -5.56
N GLU A 51 -1.97 1.36 -5.55
CA GLU A 51 -2.08 2.12 -4.31
C GLU A 51 -3.54 2.15 -3.85
N THR A 52 -3.77 1.80 -2.58
CA THR A 52 -5.10 1.81 -1.99
C THR A 52 -5.41 3.17 -1.37
N ALA A 53 -6.69 3.56 -1.34
CA ALA A 53 -7.12 4.82 -0.72
C ALA A 53 -7.27 4.67 0.81
N GLY A 54 -6.26 5.09 1.57
CA GLY A 54 -6.28 5.04 3.04
C GLY A 54 -5.85 3.68 3.60
N GLY A 55 -6.49 3.26 4.70
CA GLY A 55 -6.17 2.00 5.39
C GLY A 55 -7.09 0.83 4.99
N LEU A 56 -6.71 -0.38 5.37
CA LEU A 56 -7.39 -1.63 4.99
C LEU A 56 -8.91 -1.62 5.22
N LEU A 57 -9.36 -1.07 6.35
CA LEU A 57 -10.78 -1.06 6.72
C LEU A 57 -11.48 0.27 6.34
N VAL A 58 -10.90 1.06 5.43
CA VAL A 58 -11.58 2.24 4.89
C VAL A 58 -12.78 1.80 4.04
N PRO A 59 -13.96 2.40 4.24
CA PRO A 59 -15.12 2.14 3.39
C PRO A 59 -14.94 2.74 2.00
N LEU A 60 -14.99 1.88 0.97
CA LEU A 60 -15.13 2.30 -0.41
C LEU A 60 -16.58 2.68 -0.72
N ARG A 61 -17.51 1.96 -0.08
CA ARG A 61 -18.95 2.18 -0.05
C ARG A 61 -19.44 1.85 1.38
N ASP A 62 -20.66 2.26 1.73
CA ASP A 62 -21.19 2.09 3.09
C ASP A 62 -21.30 0.63 3.56
N ASP A 63 -21.37 -0.32 2.64
CA ASP A 63 -21.45 -1.77 2.88
C ASP A 63 -20.22 -2.54 2.36
N TYR A 64 -19.15 -1.83 1.95
CA TYR A 64 -17.99 -2.44 1.31
C TYR A 64 -16.67 -1.77 1.69
N LEU A 65 -15.80 -2.54 2.33
CA LEU A 65 -14.49 -2.14 2.81
C LEU A 65 -13.40 -2.39 1.77
N GLN A 66 -12.37 -1.57 1.80
CA GLN A 66 -11.20 -1.69 0.93
C GLN A 66 -10.52 -3.06 1.02
N ILE A 67 -10.42 -3.67 2.21
CA ILE A 67 -9.84 -5.01 2.38
C ILE A 67 -10.63 -6.10 1.62
N GLN A 68 -11.92 -5.91 1.38
CA GLN A 68 -12.72 -6.83 0.57
C GLN A 68 -12.33 -6.69 -0.91
N GLN A 69 -12.02 -5.47 -1.38
CA GLN A 69 -11.50 -5.26 -2.74
C GLN A 69 -10.10 -5.88 -2.91
N ILE A 70 -9.22 -5.69 -1.93
CA ILE A 70 -7.89 -6.31 -1.91
C ILE A 70 -8.03 -7.84 -1.95
N GLN A 71 -8.99 -8.39 -1.19
CA GLN A 71 -9.30 -9.81 -1.22
C GLN A 71 -9.81 -10.27 -2.59
N GLN A 72 -10.59 -9.47 -3.33
CA GLN A 72 -11.01 -9.83 -4.68
C GLN A 72 -9.85 -9.87 -5.67
N TRP A 73 -8.89 -8.94 -5.55
CA TRP A 73 -7.73 -8.92 -6.43
C TRP A 73 -6.74 -10.06 -6.17
N GLN A 74 -6.71 -10.62 -4.95
CA GLN A 74 -5.79 -11.69 -4.55
C GLN A 74 -4.31 -11.38 -4.84
N LEU A 75 -3.94 -10.11 -4.81
CA LEU A 75 -2.56 -9.67 -4.99
C LEU A 75 -1.81 -9.62 -3.64
N PRO A 76 -0.49 -9.86 -3.63
CA PRO A 76 0.32 -9.67 -2.44
C PRO A 76 0.35 -8.22 -2.00
N VAL A 77 0.14 -7.99 -0.70
CA VAL A 77 0.11 -6.67 -0.07
C VAL A 77 1.48 -6.32 0.50
N LEU A 78 2.02 -5.18 0.10
CA LEU A 78 3.10 -4.51 0.80
C LEU A 78 2.51 -3.55 1.84
N LEU A 79 2.55 -3.92 3.12
CA LEU A 79 1.90 -3.15 4.17
C LEU A 79 2.85 -2.04 4.68
N VAL A 80 2.46 -0.79 4.45
CA VAL A 80 3.19 0.38 4.94
C VAL A 80 2.64 0.80 6.29
N ALA A 81 3.49 0.76 7.32
CA ALA A 81 3.16 1.20 8.68
C ALA A 81 3.96 2.44 9.05
N ARG A 82 3.37 3.34 9.83
CA ARG A 82 4.11 4.49 10.40
C ARG A 82 5.13 4.03 11.44
N SER A 83 6.20 4.77 11.71
CA SER A 83 7.21 4.39 12.73
C SER A 83 6.96 4.95 14.15
N GLY A 84 5.84 5.66 14.39
CA GLY A 84 5.55 6.32 15.67
C GLY A 84 4.83 5.48 16.73
N LEU A 85 4.52 6.09 17.88
CA LEU A 85 3.79 5.46 18.99
C LEU A 85 2.47 4.83 18.52
N GLY A 86 2.19 3.61 18.99
CA GLY A 86 1.03 2.80 18.60
C GLY A 86 1.23 2.01 17.29
N THR A 87 2.37 2.13 16.60
CA THR A 87 2.63 1.37 15.38
C THR A 87 2.58 -0.14 15.57
N LEU A 88 3.09 -0.65 16.69
CA LEU A 88 3.06 -2.09 16.98
C LEU A 88 1.62 -2.61 16.95
N ASN A 89 0.72 -1.97 17.70
CA ASN A 89 -0.69 -2.33 17.74
C ASN A 89 -1.35 -2.21 16.35
N HIS A 90 -1.22 -1.06 15.67
CA HIS A 90 -1.90 -0.85 14.39
C HIS A 90 -1.40 -1.81 13.30
N THR A 91 -0.10 -2.10 13.27
CA THR A 91 0.50 -2.99 12.29
C THR A 91 0.05 -4.43 12.54
N LEU A 92 0.11 -4.91 13.79
CA LEU A 92 -0.33 -6.26 14.14
C LEU A 92 -1.83 -6.46 13.88
N LEU A 93 -2.69 -5.49 14.22
CA LEU A 93 -4.11 -5.53 13.89
C LEU A 93 -4.37 -5.57 12.38
N SER A 94 -3.55 -4.83 11.61
CA SER A 94 -3.63 -4.84 10.14
C SER A 94 -3.22 -6.20 9.56
N LEU A 95 -2.15 -6.80 10.06
CA LEU A 95 -1.69 -8.13 9.66
C LEU A 95 -2.72 -9.21 10.00
N GLU A 96 -3.30 -9.18 11.20
CA GLU A 96 -4.37 -10.10 11.61
C GLU A 96 -5.61 -9.98 10.69
N ALA A 97 -5.96 -8.76 10.26
CA ALA A 97 -7.07 -8.55 9.33
C ALA A 97 -6.80 -9.11 7.93
N LEU A 98 -5.55 -9.03 7.45
CA LEU A 98 -5.10 -9.60 6.17
C LEU A 98 -5.07 -11.13 6.25
N GLU A 99 -4.45 -11.68 7.30
CA GLU A 99 -4.33 -13.12 7.54
C GLU A 99 -5.70 -13.80 7.62
N ARG A 100 -6.64 -13.23 8.38
CA ARG A 100 -8.02 -13.75 8.47
C ARG A 100 -8.75 -13.85 7.14
N ARG A 101 -8.35 -13.05 6.15
CA ARG A 101 -8.91 -13.04 4.80
C ARG A 101 -8.06 -13.80 3.80
N GLN A 102 -7.01 -14.47 4.28
CA GLN A 102 -6.03 -15.19 3.47
C GLN A 102 -5.38 -14.29 2.42
N ILE A 103 -5.25 -12.99 2.72
CA ILE A 103 -4.61 -12.04 1.81
C ILE A 103 -3.09 -12.16 2.00
N PRO A 104 -2.36 -12.48 0.93
CA PRO A 104 -0.92 -12.62 1.01
C PRO A 104 -0.22 -11.30 1.39
N VAL A 105 0.69 -11.34 2.36
CA VAL A 105 1.53 -10.18 2.73
C VAL A 105 2.94 -10.38 2.18
N LEU A 106 3.41 -9.44 1.37
CA LEU A 106 4.77 -9.43 0.79
C LEU A 106 5.83 -9.05 1.83
N GLY A 107 5.47 -8.12 2.72
CA GLY A 107 6.34 -7.62 3.77
C GLY A 107 5.85 -6.29 4.34
N LEU A 108 6.62 -5.75 5.27
CA LEU A 108 6.37 -4.47 5.93
C LEU A 108 7.35 -3.40 5.45
N ILE A 109 6.86 -2.17 5.32
CA ILE A 109 7.71 -0.97 5.28
C ILE A 109 7.36 -0.12 6.50
N LEU A 110 8.36 0.26 7.30
CA LEU A 110 8.18 1.24 8.36
C LEU A 110 8.55 2.64 7.84
N ASN A 111 7.56 3.53 7.80
CA ASN A 111 7.71 4.88 7.29
C ASN A 111 7.67 5.91 8.42
N GLY A 112 8.77 6.62 8.64
CA GLY A 112 8.96 7.60 9.70
C GLY A 112 10.28 7.41 10.44
N SER A 113 10.55 8.27 11.42
CA SER A 113 11.80 8.23 12.21
C SER A 113 12.06 6.84 12.78
N ARG A 114 13.29 6.34 12.62
CA ARG A 114 13.65 5.00 13.08
C ARG A 114 13.49 4.86 14.58
N HIS A 115 12.94 3.72 14.98
CA HIS A 115 12.91 3.30 16.37
C HIS A 115 13.55 1.91 16.47
N PRO A 116 14.69 1.76 17.19
CA PRO A 116 15.53 0.56 17.12
C PRO A 116 14.83 -0.77 17.36
N ALA A 117 13.75 -0.77 18.15
CA ALA A 117 13.02 -1.99 18.52
C ALA A 117 11.82 -2.32 17.61
N ASN A 118 11.32 -1.37 16.81
CA ASN A 118 10.02 -1.55 16.14
C ASN A 118 10.10 -2.65 15.07
N ALA A 119 11.09 -2.58 14.18
CA ALA A 119 11.25 -3.56 13.10
C ALA A 119 11.43 -4.99 13.65
N HIS A 120 12.32 -5.16 14.63
CA HIS A 120 12.59 -6.45 15.26
C HIS A 120 11.36 -7.02 15.98
N THR A 121 10.64 -6.18 16.74
CA THR A 121 9.43 -6.60 17.46
C THR A 121 8.34 -7.05 16.50
N LEU A 122 8.06 -6.25 15.46
CA LEU A 122 7.05 -6.57 14.46
C LEU A 122 7.37 -7.87 13.72
N SER A 123 8.62 -8.04 13.29
CA SER A 123 9.03 -9.25 12.58
C SER A 123 8.92 -10.49 13.46
N THR A 124 9.34 -10.40 14.72
CA THR A 124 9.25 -11.52 15.68
C THR A 124 7.80 -11.88 16.01
N MET A 125 6.94 -10.90 16.25
CA MET A 125 5.56 -11.15 16.68
C MET A 125 4.65 -11.59 15.54
N SER A 126 4.89 -11.12 14.31
CA SER A 126 4.01 -11.40 13.16
C SER A 126 4.55 -12.47 12.21
N GLY A 127 5.82 -12.84 12.32
CA GLY A 127 6.50 -13.67 11.32
C GLY A 127 6.67 -12.99 9.95
N THR A 128 6.31 -11.71 9.81
CA THR A 128 6.40 -10.96 8.55
C THR A 128 7.74 -10.21 8.49
N THR A 129 8.42 -10.29 7.35
CA THR A 129 9.67 -9.57 7.11
C THR A 129 9.43 -8.06 7.00
N VAL A 130 10.25 -7.28 7.69
CA VAL A 130 10.36 -5.82 7.46
C VAL A 130 11.37 -5.60 6.34
N LEU A 131 10.89 -5.21 5.16
CA LEU A 131 11.71 -5.02 3.95
C LEU A 131 12.48 -3.71 3.97
N SER A 132 11.98 -2.69 4.68
CA SER A 132 12.72 -1.45 4.83
C SER A 132 12.16 -0.57 5.94
N GLU A 133 13.01 0.34 6.41
CA GLU A 133 12.61 1.49 7.21
C GLU A 133 12.99 2.77 6.44
N ILE A 134 12.00 3.56 6.09
CA ILE A 134 12.13 4.81 5.33
C ILE A 134 11.99 5.97 6.32
N GLU A 135 13.02 6.79 6.44
CA GLU A 135 12.97 7.99 7.27
C GLU A 135 12.36 9.19 6.52
N PRO A 136 11.87 10.22 7.23
CA PRO A 136 11.32 11.41 6.61
C PRO A 136 12.34 12.08 5.66
N GLN A 137 11.91 12.36 4.44
CA GLN A 137 12.73 13.02 3.43
C GLN A 137 12.48 14.53 3.42
N GLN A 138 13.53 15.32 3.24
CA GLN A 138 13.42 16.78 3.12
C GLN A 138 12.73 17.20 1.81
N SER A 139 12.95 16.45 0.73
CA SER A 139 12.29 16.62 -0.56
C SER A 139 11.80 15.27 -1.10
N LEU A 140 10.70 15.31 -1.86
CA LEU A 140 10.14 14.16 -2.57
C LEU A 140 10.25 14.39 -4.09
N ASP A 141 11.46 14.71 -4.54
CA ASP A 141 11.79 14.82 -5.96
C ASP A 141 12.36 13.50 -6.52
N GLN A 142 12.52 13.44 -7.84
CA GLN A 142 13.04 12.26 -8.53
C GLN A 142 14.41 11.82 -8.01
N GLN A 143 15.30 12.77 -7.68
CA GLN A 143 16.64 12.46 -7.21
C GLN A 143 16.60 11.89 -5.79
N ALA A 144 15.78 12.47 -4.91
CA ALA A 144 15.55 11.99 -3.56
C ALA A 144 14.96 10.58 -3.56
N LEU A 145 13.94 10.32 -4.38
CA LEU A 145 13.32 8.99 -4.50
C LEU A 145 14.29 7.95 -5.09
N SER A 146 15.10 8.33 -6.09
CA SER A 146 16.12 7.44 -6.67
C SER A 146 17.20 7.06 -5.65
N ARG A 147 17.67 8.04 -4.85
CA ARG A 147 18.58 7.76 -3.72
C ARG A 147 17.92 6.86 -2.68
N LEU A 148 16.67 7.15 -2.31
CA LEU A 148 15.94 6.37 -1.32
C LEU A 148 15.75 4.93 -1.78
N TRP A 149 15.41 4.70 -3.05
CA TRP A 149 15.27 3.36 -3.64
C TRP A 149 16.51 2.50 -3.43
N THR A 150 17.69 3.07 -3.67
CA THR A 150 18.98 2.37 -3.49
C THR A 150 19.37 2.25 -2.02
N CYS A 151 19.38 3.36 -1.27
CA CYS A 151 19.91 3.40 0.09
C CYS A 151 19.01 2.73 1.14
N SER A 152 17.72 2.53 0.84
CA SER A 152 16.77 1.85 1.73
C SER A 152 16.86 0.33 1.66
N GLY A 153 17.62 -0.22 0.70
CA GLY A 153 17.67 -1.65 0.40
C GLY A 153 16.45 -2.18 -0.37
N LEU A 154 15.44 -1.35 -0.66
CA LEU A 154 14.24 -1.78 -1.39
C LEU A 154 14.54 -2.30 -2.80
N ALA A 155 15.55 -1.72 -3.46
CA ALA A 155 16.00 -2.16 -4.79
C ALA A 155 16.36 -3.65 -4.86
N GLU A 156 16.85 -4.21 -3.74
CA GLU A 156 17.26 -5.61 -3.65
C GLU A 156 16.17 -6.45 -2.98
N GLN A 157 15.58 -5.95 -1.89
CA GLN A 157 14.67 -6.72 -1.06
C GLN A 157 13.29 -6.92 -1.70
N LEU A 158 12.78 -5.92 -2.45
CA LEU A 158 11.45 -6.03 -3.04
C LEU A 158 11.39 -7.07 -4.17
N PRO A 159 12.33 -7.09 -5.15
CA PRO A 159 12.38 -8.16 -6.14
C PRO A 159 12.56 -9.55 -5.51
N ALA A 160 13.47 -9.68 -4.53
CA ALA A 160 13.68 -10.96 -3.84
C ALA A 160 12.42 -11.46 -3.11
N ALA A 161 11.67 -10.56 -2.48
CA ALA A 161 10.40 -10.90 -1.83
C ALA A 161 9.31 -11.34 -2.82
N LEU A 162 9.31 -10.77 -4.03
CA LEU A 162 8.38 -11.18 -5.10
C LEU A 162 8.77 -12.54 -5.69
N GLU A 163 10.06 -12.78 -5.92
CA GLU A 163 10.58 -14.04 -6.45
C GLU A 163 10.38 -15.21 -5.48
N ALA A 164 10.56 -15.00 -4.18
CA ALA A 164 10.34 -16.03 -3.15
C ALA A 164 8.88 -16.53 -3.07
N ARG A 165 7.96 -15.90 -3.81
CA ARG A 165 6.54 -16.24 -3.86
C ARG A 165 6.06 -16.80 -5.21
N ALA A 166 6.89 -16.75 -6.24
CA ALA A 166 6.60 -17.28 -7.58
C ALA A 166 6.76 -18.82 -7.60
#